data_AF-A0A1H0B1U6-F1
#
_entry.id   AF-A0A1H0B1U6-F1
#
_cell.length_a   1.000
_cell.length_b   1.000
_cell.length_c   1.000
_cell.angle_alpha   90.00
_cell.angle_beta   90.00
_cell.angle_gamma   90.00
#
_symmetry.space_group_name_H-M   'P 1'
#
loop_
_entity.id
_entity.type
_entity.pdbx_description
1 polymer ?
#
loop_
_entity_poly.entity_id
_entity_poly.type
_entity_poly.pdbx_seq_one_letter_code
_entity_poly.pdbx_strand_id
1 'polypeptide(L)'
;MDDLDRLTPEELLVVFKLIRLVGHLPNVYYLVSFDEQTLLDVLQRTDLVGSKDQRAREFLEELIQVRLDLPAFRDRDVDAMATRILNALLDSHGVSMTPEQERRFSEAYFRHLQDRLRTPRAVKRYFGQAGATLGSLAGEVDLVDFLIVTFLRTSESGVYRMLGRHRGELTGTSIDPALRHDARPGERAERWKERLRRAGVADDNLNGVLRLLGLLFPAVQQAVGNGGDSRAVARRRGIGSPDYFDRYVVFTVPADDLPEAAFAQALAQLAAGTGGDQATELLVRLREDTHRIIRRIDQARDDGVDVSAAAVLQALADNYGQLTAHPEAMGLLGPDRRVRFFAPALLLDLSPDQRPAAVAAMATTPAGAVLATRTLHRATNPDDTASEHVTATEEWAAQARDALTARLAEHLAPATERPATNLTEQECELIWMWRHTDPDGIRTWLRDRLQNGWELLPLLAKLITPAQYPEPLINDDTWAGLDAMFTHDALYARLTSHLDNPDTPQPADQRQADILQALRDHRPDPHQTTPDTPQKNP
;
A
#
# COMPACT_ATOMS: atom_id res chain seq x y z
N MET A 1 6.36 -4.16 55.09
CA MET A 1 7.28 -5.07 54.38
C MET A 1 6.51 -5.61 53.21
N ASP A 2 6.97 -5.37 51.99
CA ASP A 2 6.26 -5.72 50.75
C ASP A 2 7.04 -6.77 49.94
N ASP A 3 6.36 -7.47 49.04
CA ASP A 3 6.91 -8.51 48.16
C ASP A 3 7.65 -9.66 48.90
N LEU A 4 7.17 -10.11 50.09
CA LEU A 4 7.84 -11.22 50.81
C LEU A 4 7.85 -12.53 50.01
N ASP A 5 6.86 -12.73 49.15
CA ASP A 5 6.75 -13.85 48.22
C ASP A 5 7.86 -13.89 47.15
N ARG A 6 8.63 -12.81 47.01
CA ARG A 6 9.78 -12.75 46.08
C ARG A 6 11.13 -13.05 46.72
N LEU A 7 11.15 -13.22 48.03
CA LEU A 7 12.38 -13.55 48.76
C LEU A 7 12.81 -14.98 48.44
N THR A 8 14.12 -15.22 48.46
CA THR A 8 14.62 -16.60 48.45
C THR A 8 14.17 -17.33 49.72
N PRO A 9 14.10 -18.67 49.70
CA PRO A 9 13.75 -19.43 50.89
C PRO A 9 14.56 -19.03 52.13
N GLU A 10 15.87 -18.84 51.99
CA GLU A 10 16.78 -18.45 53.08
C GLU A 10 16.49 -17.04 53.63
N GLU A 11 16.30 -16.06 52.75
CA GLU A 11 15.95 -14.68 53.12
C GLU A 11 14.58 -14.63 53.82
N LEU A 12 13.61 -15.40 53.34
CA LEU A 12 12.28 -15.47 53.92
C LEU A 12 12.35 -15.99 55.37
N LEU A 13 13.16 -17.02 55.62
CA LEU A 13 13.36 -17.53 56.98
C LEU A 13 14.02 -16.50 57.91
N VAL A 14 14.97 -15.71 57.40
CA VAL A 14 15.61 -14.64 58.17
C VAL A 14 14.59 -13.55 58.51
N VAL A 15 13.78 -13.13 57.55
CA VAL A 15 12.70 -12.15 57.77
C VAL A 15 11.71 -12.65 58.81
N PHE A 16 11.27 -13.90 58.73
CA PHE A 16 10.35 -14.49 59.69
C PHE A 16 10.97 -14.63 61.09
N LYS A 17 12.25 -15.00 61.19
CA LYS A 17 12.97 -14.97 62.47
C LYS A 17 13.01 -13.56 63.06
N LEU A 18 13.24 -12.54 62.24
CA LEU A 18 13.28 -11.15 62.68
C LEU A 18 11.90 -10.67 63.17
N ILE A 19 10.84 -10.95 62.41
CA ILE A 19 9.45 -10.64 62.81
C ILE A 19 9.12 -11.35 64.12
N ARG A 20 9.53 -12.61 64.30
CA ARG A 20 9.27 -13.35 65.54
C ARG A 20 10.07 -12.82 66.73
N LEU A 21 11.36 -12.54 66.57
CA LEU A 21 12.27 -12.13 67.66
C LEU A 21 12.12 -10.66 68.04
N VAL A 22 11.80 -9.79 67.08
CA VAL A 22 11.73 -8.33 67.23
C VAL A 22 10.29 -7.82 67.09
N GLY A 23 9.32 -8.73 66.92
CA GLY A 23 7.90 -8.43 66.68
C GLY A 23 7.16 -7.69 67.79
N HIS A 24 7.71 -7.70 69.01
CA HIS A 24 7.02 -7.25 70.22
C HIS A 24 7.55 -5.92 70.75
N LEU A 25 8.17 -5.09 69.90
CA LEU A 25 8.61 -3.76 70.29
C LEU A 25 7.40 -2.87 70.62
N PRO A 26 7.42 -2.14 71.76
CA PRO A 26 6.33 -1.26 72.11
C PRO A 26 6.14 -0.18 71.04
N ASN A 27 4.88 0.05 70.65
CA ASN A 27 4.47 1.02 69.63
C ASN A 27 4.95 0.72 68.20
N VAL A 28 5.33 -0.52 67.89
CA VAL A 28 5.70 -0.96 66.53
C VAL A 28 4.71 -2.00 66.02
N TYR A 29 4.14 -1.77 64.83
CA TYR A 29 3.28 -2.72 64.14
C TYR A 29 3.90 -3.11 62.80
N TYR A 30 4.01 -4.41 62.53
CA TYR A 30 4.53 -4.92 61.28
C TYR A 30 3.37 -5.16 60.31
N LEU A 31 3.29 -4.34 59.26
CA LEU A 31 2.42 -4.61 58.12
C LEU A 31 3.21 -5.39 57.05
N VAL A 32 2.67 -6.51 56.61
CA VAL A 32 3.31 -7.47 55.72
C VAL A 32 2.38 -7.74 54.54
N SER A 33 2.89 -7.65 53.30
CA SER A 33 2.15 -7.96 52.07
C SER A 33 2.87 -9.00 51.23
N PHE A 34 2.11 -9.94 50.67
CA PHE A 34 2.60 -11.07 49.89
C PHE A 34 1.47 -11.71 49.08
N ASP A 35 1.82 -12.41 48.00
CA ASP A 35 0.94 -13.38 47.34
C ASP A 35 0.98 -14.71 48.10
N GLU A 36 -0.17 -15.18 48.60
CA GLU A 36 -0.23 -16.36 49.48
C GLU A 36 0.26 -17.63 48.78
N GLN A 37 -0.13 -17.86 47.53
CA GLN A 37 0.26 -19.08 46.81
C GLN A 37 1.77 -19.11 46.56
N THR A 38 2.31 -18.00 46.05
CA THR A 38 3.74 -17.88 45.79
C THR A 38 4.55 -17.99 47.08
N LEU A 39 4.08 -17.40 48.18
CA LEU A 39 4.74 -17.50 49.48
C LEU A 39 4.72 -18.94 50.03
N LEU A 40 3.59 -19.65 49.88
CA LEU A 40 3.49 -21.06 50.27
C LEU A 40 4.45 -21.93 49.46
N ASP A 41 4.56 -21.70 48.16
CA ASP A 41 5.52 -22.42 47.29
C ASP A 41 6.97 -22.17 47.71
N VAL A 42 7.32 -20.93 48.07
CA VAL A 42 8.66 -20.60 48.61
C VAL A 42 8.87 -21.30 49.96
N LEU A 43 7.88 -21.31 50.85
CA LEU A 43 7.95 -21.96 52.16
C LEU A 43 8.12 -23.47 52.06
N GLN A 44 7.47 -24.12 51.11
CA GLN A 44 7.62 -25.57 50.87
C GLN A 44 9.04 -25.96 50.46
N ARG A 45 9.84 -25.01 49.96
CA ARG A 45 11.25 -25.19 49.59
C ARG A 45 12.21 -24.94 50.77
N THR A 46 11.70 -24.61 51.96
CA THR A 46 12.49 -24.41 53.17
C THR A 46 12.55 -25.67 54.02
N ASP A 47 13.63 -25.81 54.80
CA ASP A 47 13.80 -26.91 55.78
C ASP A 47 12.80 -26.86 56.95
N LEU A 48 12.12 -25.72 57.15
CA LEU A 48 11.20 -25.48 58.27
C LEU A 48 9.87 -26.23 58.11
N VAL A 49 9.40 -26.36 56.88
CA VAL A 49 8.08 -26.90 56.57
C VAL A 49 8.18 -28.19 55.73
N GLY A 50 9.17 -28.26 54.82
CA GLY A 50 9.28 -29.33 53.82
C GLY A 50 8.12 -29.31 52.81
N SER A 51 8.00 -30.36 52.00
CA SER A 51 7.02 -30.46 50.90
C SER A 51 5.55 -30.66 51.35
N LYS A 52 5.18 -30.22 52.56
CA LYS A 52 3.84 -30.38 53.13
C LYS A 52 3.11 -29.05 53.21
N ASP A 53 2.20 -28.84 52.27
CA ASP A 53 1.40 -27.62 52.10
C ASP A 53 0.62 -27.19 53.38
N GLN A 54 0.01 -28.16 54.08
CA GLN A 54 -0.71 -27.90 55.33
C GLN A 54 0.16 -27.23 56.40
N ARG A 55 1.41 -27.68 56.52
CA ARG A 55 2.36 -27.18 57.53
C ARG A 55 2.87 -25.78 57.16
N ALA A 56 2.87 -25.42 55.87
CA ALA A 56 3.23 -24.08 55.41
C ALA A 56 2.16 -23.07 55.84
N ARG A 57 0.89 -23.44 55.72
CA ARG A 57 -0.25 -22.63 56.16
C ARG A 57 -0.28 -22.45 57.67
N GLU A 58 -0.13 -23.53 58.43
CA GLU A 58 -0.07 -23.48 59.90
C GLU A 58 1.05 -22.55 60.40
N PHE A 59 2.23 -22.59 59.76
CA PHE A 59 3.32 -21.69 60.08
C PHE A 59 3.00 -20.22 59.79
N LEU A 60 2.32 -19.95 58.68
CA LEU A 60 1.86 -18.60 58.30
C LEU A 60 0.85 -18.03 59.30
N GLU A 61 -0.06 -18.88 59.79
CA GLU A 61 -1.06 -18.53 60.83
C GLU A 61 -0.39 -18.19 62.17
N GLU A 62 0.69 -18.87 62.56
CA GLU A 62 1.42 -18.54 63.79
C GLU A 62 2.13 -17.17 63.72
N LEU A 63 2.58 -16.77 62.52
CA LEU A 63 3.33 -15.52 62.34
C LEU A 63 2.41 -14.31 62.14
N ILE A 64 1.27 -14.49 61.47
CA ILE A 64 0.35 -13.41 61.08
C ILE A 64 -0.84 -13.38 62.02
N GLN A 65 -0.79 -12.47 62.99
CA GLN A 65 -1.83 -12.32 64.01
C GLN A 65 -3.18 -11.85 63.44
N VAL A 66 -3.13 -10.96 62.43
CA VAL A 66 -4.33 -10.40 61.80
C VAL A 66 -4.15 -10.48 60.29
N ARG A 67 -5.03 -11.25 59.64
CA ARG A 67 -5.08 -11.38 58.19
C ARG A 67 -6.04 -10.34 57.60
N LEU A 68 -5.55 -9.59 56.63
CA LEU A 68 -6.34 -8.63 55.85
C LEU A 68 -6.34 -9.10 54.39
N ASP A 69 -7.38 -9.84 54.00
CA ASP A 69 -7.53 -10.26 52.62
C ASP A 69 -7.99 -9.09 51.75
N LEU A 70 -7.28 -8.88 50.64
CA LEU A 70 -7.71 -7.95 49.61
C LEU A 70 -8.94 -8.55 48.90
N PRO A 71 -10.11 -7.91 48.97
CA PRO A 71 -11.29 -8.41 48.28
C PRO A 71 -11.04 -8.41 46.78
N ALA A 72 -11.66 -9.36 46.08
CA ALA A 72 -11.65 -9.37 44.62
C ALA A 72 -12.15 -8.02 44.09
N PHE A 73 -11.39 -7.45 43.16
CA PHE A 73 -11.75 -6.18 42.55
C PHE A 73 -13.00 -6.40 41.69
N ARG A 74 -14.07 -5.64 41.95
CA ARG A 74 -15.36 -5.85 41.27
C ARG A 74 -15.26 -5.39 39.81
N ASP A 75 -15.92 -6.09 38.90
CA ASP A 75 -15.88 -5.76 37.47
C ASP A 75 -16.31 -4.30 37.20
N ARG A 76 -17.34 -3.82 37.90
CA ARG A 76 -17.79 -2.41 37.81
C ARG A 76 -16.71 -1.41 38.19
N ASP A 77 -15.89 -1.73 39.20
CA ASP A 77 -14.81 -0.85 39.66
C ASP A 77 -13.64 -0.88 38.66
N VAL A 78 -13.37 -2.03 38.02
CA VAL A 78 -12.40 -2.15 36.91
C VAL A 78 -12.81 -1.25 35.77
N ASP A 79 -14.07 -1.36 35.34
CA ASP A 79 -14.58 -0.66 34.17
C ASP A 79 -14.62 0.86 34.40
N ALA A 80 -15.02 1.30 35.60
CA ALA A 80 -14.97 2.70 35.99
C ALA A 80 -13.52 3.22 36.02
N MET A 81 -12.59 2.42 36.53
CA MET A 81 -11.16 2.76 36.55
C MET A 81 -10.57 2.85 35.14
N ALA A 82 -10.86 1.88 34.26
CA ALA A 82 -10.41 1.86 32.88
C ALA A 82 -10.95 3.06 32.09
N THR A 83 -12.25 3.37 32.23
CA THR A 83 -12.88 4.55 31.63
C THR A 83 -12.20 5.83 32.08
N ARG A 84 -11.95 6.00 33.39
CA ARG A 84 -11.27 7.19 33.94
C ARG A 84 -9.85 7.34 33.40
N ILE A 85 -9.10 6.23 33.30
CA ILE A 85 -7.72 6.26 32.79
C ILE A 85 -7.70 6.53 31.28
N LEU A 86 -8.63 5.94 30.50
CA LEU A 86 -8.78 6.22 29.08
C LEU A 86 -9.05 7.71 28.86
N ASN A 87 -10.02 8.30 29.55
CA ASN A 87 -10.34 9.71 29.41
C ASN A 87 -9.13 10.60 29.74
N ALA A 88 -8.44 10.32 30.85
CA ALA A 88 -7.23 11.05 31.20
C ALA A 88 -6.11 10.91 30.15
N LEU A 89 -5.97 9.73 29.54
CA LEU A 89 -5.02 9.49 28.45
C LEU A 89 -5.37 10.34 27.22
N LEU A 90 -6.65 10.35 26.81
CA LEU A 90 -7.14 11.13 25.69
C LEU A 90 -6.94 12.63 25.91
N ASP A 91 -7.33 13.14 27.09
CA ASP A 91 -7.17 14.54 27.48
C ASP A 91 -5.70 14.97 27.46
N SER A 92 -4.80 14.14 28.00
CA SER A 92 -3.37 14.46 28.07
C SER A 92 -2.69 14.61 26.70
N HIS A 93 -3.26 14.03 25.65
CA HIS A 93 -2.76 14.10 24.28
C HIS A 93 -3.60 15.02 23.37
N GLY A 94 -4.64 15.67 23.91
CA GLY A 94 -5.55 16.51 23.12
C GLY A 94 -6.31 15.76 22.04
N VAL A 95 -6.55 14.46 22.24
CA VAL A 95 -7.26 13.58 21.29
C VAL A 95 -8.65 13.29 21.84
N SER A 96 -9.65 13.21 20.96
CA SER A 96 -10.99 12.72 21.30
C SER A 96 -11.38 11.53 20.42
N MET A 97 -12.29 10.69 20.92
CA MET A 97 -12.87 9.62 20.12
C MET A 97 -14.14 10.12 19.42
N THR A 98 -14.32 9.75 18.17
CA THR A 98 -15.62 9.91 17.50
C THR A 98 -16.63 8.88 18.04
N PRO A 99 -17.95 9.10 17.90
CA PRO A 99 -18.96 8.13 18.36
C PRO A 99 -18.77 6.72 17.78
N GLU A 100 -18.30 6.62 16.53
CA GLU A 100 -17.98 5.34 15.90
C GLU A 100 -16.73 4.68 16.52
N GLN A 101 -15.71 5.47 16.86
CA GLN A 101 -14.53 4.96 17.56
C GLN A 101 -14.87 4.49 18.98
N GLU A 102 -15.70 5.23 19.71
CA GLU A 102 -16.19 4.83 21.04
C GLU A 102 -16.95 3.50 20.96
N ARG A 103 -17.84 3.35 19.97
CA ARG A 103 -18.60 2.12 19.74
C ARG A 103 -17.67 0.94 19.43
N ARG A 104 -16.73 1.11 18.49
CA ARG A 104 -15.76 0.06 18.12
C ARG A 104 -14.86 -0.33 19.27
N PHE A 105 -14.34 0.65 20.02
CA PHE A 105 -13.47 0.38 21.15
C PHE A 105 -14.24 -0.27 22.31
N SER A 106 -15.46 0.17 22.61
CA SER A 106 -16.31 -0.45 23.62
C SER A 106 -16.61 -1.91 23.28
N GLU A 107 -16.96 -2.18 22.01
CA GLU A 107 -17.23 -3.53 21.53
C GLU A 107 -15.98 -4.43 21.68
N ALA A 108 -14.80 -3.95 21.30
CA ALA A 108 -13.55 -4.66 21.51
C ALA A 108 -13.26 -4.86 23.01
N TYR A 109 -13.41 -3.80 23.82
CA TYR A 109 -13.08 -3.81 25.24
C TYR A 109 -13.88 -4.85 26.01
N PHE A 110 -15.21 -4.74 25.98
CA PHE A 110 -16.11 -5.59 26.77
C PHE A 110 -16.16 -7.03 26.26
N ARG A 111 -15.93 -7.28 24.96
CA ARG A 111 -15.99 -8.65 24.42
C ARG A 111 -14.65 -9.39 24.48
N HIS A 112 -13.53 -8.68 24.54
CA HIS A 112 -12.22 -9.27 24.24
C HIS A 112 -11.06 -8.84 25.13
N LEU A 113 -11.08 -7.62 25.68
CA LEU A 113 -9.96 -7.13 26.49
C LEU A 113 -10.23 -7.27 27.99
N GLN A 114 -11.48 -7.09 28.41
CA GLN A 114 -11.88 -6.99 29.82
C GLN A 114 -11.39 -8.16 30.67
N ASP A 115 -11.45 -9.39 30.14
CA ASP A 115 -11.01 -10.60 30.84
C ASP A 115 -9.52 -10.61 31.21
N ARG A 116 -8.68 -9.91 30.44
CA ARG A 116 -7.25 -9.75 30.72
C ARG A 116 -6.93 -8.50 31.53
N LEU A 117 -7.89 -7.58 31.66
CA LEU A 117 -7.74 -6.30 32.33
C LEU A 117 -8.45 -6.26 33.69
N ARG A 118 -8.61 -7.41 34.36
CA ARG A 118 -9.35 -7.54 35.63
C ARG A 118 -8.66 -6.95 36.88
N THR A 119 -7.41 -6.51 36.77
CA THR A 119 -6.67 -5.96 37.92
C THR A 119 -6.25 -4.51 37.68
N PRO A 120 -6.20 -3.66 38.73
CA PRO A 120 -5.68 -2.30 38.63
C PRO A 120 -4.27 -2.23 38.01
N ARG A 121 -3.42 -3.24 38.29
CA ARG A 121 -2.07 -3.35 37.72
C ARG A 121 -2.11 -3.61 36.21
N ALA A 122 -2.97 -4.52 35.74
CA ALA A 122 -3.12 -4.81 34.32
C ALA A 122 -3.66 -3.60 33.55
N VAL A 123 -4.71 -2.94 34.06
CA VAL A 123 -5.29 -1.72 33.48
C VAL A 123 -4.25 -0.61 33.37
N LYS A 124 -3.54 -0.30 34.48
CA LYS A 124 -2.49 0.73 34.50
C LYS A 124 -1.35 0.42 33.56
N ARG A 125 -0.92 -0.85 33.46
CA ARG A 125 0.16 -1.26 32.56
C ARG A 125 -0.24 -1.08 31.09
N TYR A 126 -1.45 -1.50 30.72
CA TYR A 126 -1.96 -1.37 29.36
C TYR A 126 -2.06 0.10 28.92
N PHE A 127 -2.77 0.93 29.70
CA PHE A 127 -2.92 2.35 29.35
C PHE A 127 -1.63 3.16 29.53
N GLY A 128 -0.76 2.79 30.47
CA GLY A 128 0.57 3.39 30.60
C GLY A 128 1.42 3.14 29.36
N GLN A 129 1.35 1.92 28.80
CA GLN A 129 2.01 1.60 27.54
C GLN A 129 1.41 2.36 26.34
N ALA A 130 0.08 2.54 26.32
CA ALA A 130 -0.58 3.36 25.31
C ALA A 130 -0.12 4.83 25.39
N GLY A 131 -0.12 5.41 26.59
CA GLY A 131 0.32 6.79 26.82
C GLY A 131 1.76 7.06 26.46
N ALA A 132 2.66 6.09 26.64
CA ALA A 132 4.06 6.24 26.26
C ALA A 132 4.28 6.37 24.74
N THR A 133 3.37 5.85 23.90
CA THR A 133 3.53 5.82 22.43
C THR A 133 2.47 6.60 21.66
N LEU A 134 1.41 7.10 22.31
CA LEU A 134 0.33 7.79 21.62
C LEU A 134 0.78 9.13 21.03
N GLY A 135 1.63 9.89 21.73
CA GLY A 135 2.04 11.24 21.30
C GLY A 135 2.69 11.30 19.91
N SER A 136 3.56 10.36 19.56
CA SER A 136 4.21 10.32 18.23
C SER A 136 3.29 9.81 17.11
N LEU A 137 2.13 9.25 17.46
CA LEU A 137 1.21 8.60 16.52
C LEU A 137 -0.15 9.31 16.44
N ALA A 138 -0.43 10.27 17.32
CA ALA A 138 -1.68 11.00 17.34
C ALA A 138 -1.92 11.69 15.99
N GLY A 139 -3.04 11.39 15.35
CA GLY A 139 -3.37 11.87 14.00
C GLY A 139 -2.75 11.06 12.85
N GLU A 140 -1.74 10.24 13.11
CA GLU A 140 -1.02 9.45 12.09
C GLU A 140 -1.58 8.03 11.92
N VAL A 141 -2.42 7.56 12.85
CA VAL A 141 -3.01 6.20 12.89
C VAL A 141 -4.45 6.20 13.43
N ASP A 142 -5.24 5.15 13.15
CA ASP A 142 -6.53 4.95 13.83
C ASP A 142 -6.31 4.68 15.33
N LEU A 143 -6.96 5.48 16.17
CA LEU A 143 -6.85 5.41 17.63
C LEU A 143 -7.36 4.06 18.19
N VAL A 144 -8.45 3.53 17.66
CA VAL A 144 -9.01 2.25 18.14
C VAL A 144 -8.09 1.09 17.80
N ASP A 145 -7.60 1.03 16.57
CA ASP A 145 -6.62 0.01 16.19
C ASP A 145 -5.35 0.14 17.02
N PHE A 146 -4.89 1.35 17.33
CA PHE A 146 -3.70 1.59 18.16
C PHE A 146 -3.88 1.02 19.57
N LEU A 147 -5.05 1.22 20.18
CA LEU A 147 -5.39 0.69 21.48
C LEU A 147 -5.44 -0.86 21.45
N ILE A 148 -6.09 -1.45 20.45
CA ILE A 148 -6.15 -2.92 20.30
C ILE A 148 -4.74 -3.50 20.06
N VAL A 149 -3.93 -2.89 19.22
CA VAL A 149 -2.55 -3.33 18.95
C VAL A 149 -1.69 -3.20 20.22
N THR A 150 -1.87 -2.14 20.99
CA THR A 150 -1.20 -1.98 22.29
C THR A 150 -1.61 -3.08 23.27
N PHE A 151 -2.88 -3.48 23.26
CA PHE A 151 -3.34 -4.61 24.06
C PHE A 151 -2.70 -5.93 23.61
N LEU A 152 -2.66 -6.21 22.31
CA LEU A 152 -1.99 -7.40 21.76
C LEU A 152 -0.52 -7.41 22.18
N ARG A 153 0.16 -6.27 22.15
CA ARG A 153 1.55 -6.14 22.59
C ARG A 153 1.73 -6.46 24.08
N THR A 154 0.88 -5.93 24.96
CA THR A 154 1.04 -6.09 26.42
C THR A 154 0.54 -7.43 26.94
N SER A 155 -0.53 -7.97 26.35
CA SER A 155 -1.26 -9.13 26.86
C SER A 155 -1.01 -10.40 26.04
N GLU A 156 -0.75 -10.27 24.73
CA GLU A 156 -0.60 -11.39 23.78
C GLU A 156 0.65 -11.21 22.92
N SER A 157 1.80 -10.96 23.55
CA SER A 157 3.05 -10.51 22.90
C SER A 157 3.54 -11.40 21.74
N GLY A 158 3.25 -12.70 21.77
CA GLY A 158 3.55 -13.59 20.65
C GLY A 158 2.73 -13.28 19.39
N VAL A 159 1.47 -12.87 19.55
CA VAL A 159 0.60 -12.43 18.45
C VAL A 159 1.13 -11.14 17.85
N TYR A 160 1.56 -10.20 18.69
CA TYR A 160 2.18 -8.96 18.21
C TYR A 160 3.43 -9.25 17.36
N ARG A 161 4.32 -10.16 17.79
CA ARG A 161 5.48 -10.59 17.00
C ARG A 161 5.11 -11.29 15.68
N MET A 162 3.98 -12.00 15.66
CA MET A 162 3.45 -12.66 14.47
C MET A 162 3.00 -11.64 13.41
N LEU A 163 2.48 -10.46 13.81
CA LEU A 163 1.98 -9.46 12.86
C LEU A 163 3.02 -9.10 11.80
N GLY A 164 4.25 -8.77 12.22
CA GLY A 164 5.32 -8.40 11.29
C GLY A 164 5.70 -9.52 10.31
N ARG A 165 5.66 -10.78 10.76
CA ARG A 165 5.99 -11.95 9.92
C ARG A 165 4.94 -12.24 8.85
N HIS A 166 3.69 -11.90 9.11
CA HIS A 166 2.56 -12.18 8.21
C HIS A 166 1.93 -10.90 7.64
N ARG A 167 2.68 -9.80 7.56
CA ARG A 167 2.20 -8.48 7.05
C ARG A 167 1.40 -8.63 5.76
N GLY A 168 1.98 -9.25 4.73
CA GLY A 168 1.34 -9.38 3.43
C GLY A 168 0.01 -10.15 3.47
N GLU A 169 -0.09 -11.21 4.27
CA GLU A 169 -1.34 -11.96 4.44
C GLU A 169 -2.39 -11.17 5.21
N LEU A 170 -1.97 -10.42 6.24
CA LEU A 170 -2.85 -9.62 7.08
C LEU A 170 -3.43 -8.41 6.35
N THR A 171 -2.63 -7.76 5.50
CA THR A 171 -3.03 -6.58 4.71
C THR A 171 -3.64 -6.98 3.36
N GLY A 172 -3.70 -8.27 3.03
CA GLY A 172 -4.24 -8.77 1.75
C GLY A 172 -3.36 -8.47 0.54
N THR A 173 -2.08 -8.13 0.74
CA THR A 173 -1.11 -7.89 -0.33
C THR A 173 -0.29 -9.12 -0.69
N SER A 174 -0.45 -10.24 0.04
CA SER A 174 0.16 -11.52 -0.32
C SER A 174 -0.43 -12.05 -1.63
N ILE A 175 0.46 -12.41 -2.55
CA ILE A 175 0.10 -12.89 -3.90
C ILE A 175 0.11 -14.42 -3.96
N ASP A 176 0.49 -15.10 -2.87
CA ASP A 176 0.62 -16.56 -2.83
C ASP A 176 -0.65 -17.25 -3.35
N PRO A 177 -0.58 -17.91 -4.51
CA PRO A 177 -1.72 -18.61 -5.11
C PRO A 177 -2.30 -19.67 -4.18
N ALA A 178 -1.48 -20.32 -3.34
CA ALA A 178 -1.95 -21.31 -2.37
C ALA A 178 -2.86 -20.66 -1.31
N LEU A 179 -2.53 -19.44 -0.87
CA LEU A 179 -3.34 -18.67 0.08
C LEU A 179 -4.64 -18.11 -0.55
N ARG A 180 -4.68 -17.96 -1.88
CA ARG A 180 -5.89 -17.60 -2.65
C ARG A 180 -6.75 -18.82 -3.00
N HIS A 181 -6.13 -19.99 -3.16
CA HIS A 181 -6.77 -21.26 -3.50
C HIS A 181 -7.25 -22.05 -2.27
N ASP A 182 -6.88 -21.60 -1.06
CA ASP A 182 -7.40 -22.16 0.19
C ASP A 182 -8.93 -22.10 0.22
N ALA A 183 -9.51 -23.29 0.40
CA ALA A 183 -10.92 -23.56 0.42
C ALA A 183 -11.65 -22.84 1.57
N ARG A 184 -12.98 -22.79 1.43
CA ARG A 184 -14.05 -22.37 2.37
C ARG A 184 -13.60 -21.56 3.60
N PRO A 185 -14.22 -20.39 3.91
CA PRO A 185 -13.86 -19.53 5.04
C PRO A 185 -13.40 -20.24 6.34
N GLY A 186 -14.11 -21.29 6.76
CA GLY A 186 -13.74 -22.10 7.94
C GLY A 186 -12.29 -22.61 7.97
N GLU A 187 -11.70 -23.06 6.85
CA GLU A 187 -10.33 -23.57 6.81
C GLU A 187 -9.30 -22.45 7.02
N ARG A 188 -9.57 -21.27 6.45
CA ARG A 188 -8.75 -20.06 6.67
C ARG A 188 -8.80 -19.61 8.13
N ALA A 189 -9.97 -19.68 8.77
CA ALA A 189 -10.13 -19.37 10.18
C ALA A 189 -9.33 -20.34 11.08
N GLU A 190 -9.36 -21.64 10.81
CA GLU A 190 -8.58 -22.63 11.56
C GLU A 190 -7.07 -22.43 11.40
N ARG A 191 -6.60 -22.06 10.21
CA ARG A 191 -5.19 -21.71 9.99
C ARG A 191 -4.75 -20.55 10.89
N TRP A 192 -5.58 -19.51 11.02
CA TRP A 192 -5.30 -18.40 11.93
C TRP A 192 -5.32 -18.85 13.40
N LYS A 193 -6.27 -19.68 13.82
CA LYS A 193 -6.29 -20.23 15.18
C LYS A 193 -5.03 -21.02 15.50
N GLU A 194 -4.54 -21.84 14.57
CA GLU A 194 -3.31 -22.60 14.74
C GLU A 194 -2.08 -21.69 14.87
N ARG A 195 -2.01 -20.61 14.09
CA ARG A 195 -0.96 -19.58 14.25
C ARG A 195 -1.04 -18.90 15.61
N LEU A 196 -2.25 -18.60 16.10
CA LEU A 196 -2.47 -18.01 17.42
C LEU A 196 -2.03 -18.95 18.55
N ARG A 197 -2.30 -20.27 18.44
CA ARG A 197 -1.78 -21.26 19.39
C ARG A 197 -0.25 -21.26 19.44
N ARG A 198 0.41 -21.29 18.27
CA ARG A 198 1.88 -21.21 18.18
C ARG A 198 2.44 -19.90 18.71
N ALA A 199 1.66 -18.83 18.66
CA ALA A 199 1.98 -17.55 19.25
C ALA A 199 1.79 -17.52 20.78
N GLY A 200 1.30 -18.60 21.40
CA GLY A 200 1.14 -18.74 22.85
C GLY A 200 -0.21 -18.28 23.39
N VAL A 201 -1.22 -18.08 22.53
CA VAL A 201 -2.59 -17.77 22.97
C VAL A 201 -3.24 -19.03 23.53
N ALA A 202 -3.77 -18.94 24.75
CA ALA A 202 -4.52 -20.04 25.38
C ALA A 202 -5.80 -20.37 24.60
N ASP A 203 -6.21 -21.65 24.57
CA ASP A 203 -7.34 -22.12 23.77
C ASP A 203 -8.66 -21.35 24.03
N ASP A 204 -8.95 -21.05 25.30
CA ASP A 204 -10.13 -20.28 25.71
C ASP A 204 -10.17 -18.87 25.11
N ASN A 205 -9.00 -18.30 24.80
CA ASN A 205 -8.86 -16.94 24.29
C ASN A 205 -8.71 -16.87 22.77
N LEU A 206 -8.53 -18.01 22.07
CA LEU A 206 -8.27 -18.03 20.62
C LEU A 206 -9.34 -17.30 19.82
N ASN A 207 -10.61 -17.58 20.11
CA ASN A 207 -11.73 -16.94 19.42
C ASN A 207 -11.77 -15.44 19.71
N GLY A 208 -11.40 -15.03 20.92
CA GLY A 208 -11.36 -13.62 21.32
C GLY A 208 -10.28 -12.86 20.53
N VAL A 209 -9.06 -13.38 20.52
CA VAL A 209 -7.94 -12.79 19.79
C VAL A 209 -8.17 -12.83 18.28
N LEU A 210 -8.75 -13.90 17.74
CA LEU A 210 -9.10 -13.99 16.31
C LEU A 210 -10.11 -12.90 15.91
N ARG A 211 -11.12 -12.64 16.74
CA ARG A 211 -12.08 -11.55 16.50
C ARG A 211 -11.40 -10.17 16.58
N LEU A 212 -10.47 -9.96 17.51
CA LEU A 212 -9.66 -8.73 17.54
C LEU A 212 -8.86 -8.55 16.24
N LEU A 213 -8.20 -9.60 15.76
CA LEU A 213 -7.51 -9.54 14.47
C LEU A 213 -8.47 -9.27 13.31
N GLY A 214 -9.69 -9.81 13.35
CA GLY A 214 -10.74 -9.49 12.38
C GLY A 214 -11.21 -8.02 12.41
N LEU A 215 -11.15 -7.35 13.55
CA LEU A 215 -11.43 -5.90 13.64
C LEU A 215 -10.31 -5.04 13.05
N LEU A 216 -9.09 -5.54 13.08
CA LEU A 216 -7.89 -4.85 12.59
C LEU A 216 -7.63 -5.11 11.09
N PHE A 217 -7.85 -6.35 10.64
CA PHE A 217 -7.39 -6.87 9.36
C PHE A 217 -8.56 -7.42 8.53
N PRO A 218 -8.90 -6.78 7.40
CA PRO A 218 -9.97 -7.23 6.50
C PRO A 218 -9.77 -8.67 6.01
N ALA A 219 -8.53 -9.08 5.76
CA ALA A 219 -8.23 -10.44 5.32
C ALA A 219 -8.59 -11.50 6.38
N VAL A 220 -8.40 -11.19 7.67
CA VAL A 220 -8.80 -12.07 8.78
C VAL A 220 -10.31 -12.05 8.95
N GLN A 221 -10.95 -10.90 8.77
CA GLN A 221 -12.41 -10.78 8.77
C GLN A 221 -13.06 -11.65 7.68
N GLN A 222 -12.50 -11.65 6.48
CA GLN A 222 -12.90 -12.52 5.37
C GLN A 222 -12.65 -14.00 5.66
N ALA A 223 -11.54 -14.32 6.33
CA ALA A 223 -11.26 -15.69 6.75
C ALA A 223 -12.35 -16.22 7.70
N VAL A 224 -12.87 -15.41 8.63
CA VAL A 224 -13.95 -15.85 9.55
C VAL A 224 -15.35 -15.82 8.94
N GLY A 225 -15.48 -15.57 7.62
CA GLY A 225 -16.76 -15.60 6.91
C GLY A 225 -17.54 -14.29 6.92
N ASN A 226 -16.92 -13.19 7.36
CA ASN A 226 -17.51 -11.85 7.32
C ASN A 226 -16.96 -11.06 6.12
N GLY A 227 -17.70 -10.06 5.61
CA GLY A 227 -17.14 -9.14 4.62
C GLY A 227 -15.98 -8.34 5.22
N GLY A 228 -14.90 -8.14 4.46
CA GLY A 228 -13.78 -7.29 4.86
C GLY A 228 -13.59 -6.15 3.86
N ASP A 229 -13.54 -4.91 4.36
CA ASP A 229 -13.39 -3.70 3.55
C ASP A 229 -12.03 -3.04 3.77
N SER A 230 -11.09 -3.32 2.87
CA SER A 230 -9.75 -2.73 2.91
C SER A 230 -9.74 -1.22 2.66
N ARG A 231 -10.71 -0.68 1.93
CA ARG A 231 -10.80 0.77 1.68
C ARG A 231 -11.23 1.49 2.95
N ALA A 232 -12.23 0.98 3.66
CA ALA A 232 -12.64 1.54 4.95
C ALA A 232 -11.49 1.54 5.98
N VAL A 233 -10.64 0.50 5.98
CA VAL A 233 -9.45 0.45 6.85
C VAL A 233 -8.39 1.47 6.43
N ALA A 234 -8.16 1.65 5.13
CA ALA A 234 -7.23 2.68 4.64
C ALA A 234 -7.73 4.10 4.96
N ARG A 235 -9.01 4.40 4.76
CA ARG A 235 -9.66 5.69 5.09
C ARG A 235 -9.43 6.12 6.53
N ARG A 236 -9.59 5.18 7.47
CA ARG A 236 -9.37 5.46 8.90
C ARG A 236 -7.91 5.38 9.34
N ARG A 237 -6.95 5.16 8.43
CA ARG A 237 -5.52 4.98 8.74
C ARG A 237 -5.24 3.76 9.63
N GLY A 238 -6.03 2.70 9.45
CA GLY A 238 -5.98 1.49 10.27
C GLY A 238 -4.81 0.56 9.92
N ILE A 239 -4.40 -0.28 10.87
CA ILE A 239 -3.24 -1.18 10.73
C ILE A 239 -3.42 -2.20 9.59
N GLY A 240 -4.66 -2.57 9.26
CA GLY A 240 -4.93 -3.49 8.16
C GLY A 240 -4.65 -2.92 6.77
N SER A 241 -4.35 -1.62 6.66
CA SER A 241 -3.84 -1.03 5.43
C SER A 241 -2.33 -1.29 5.30
N PRO A 242 -1.85 -1.75 4.13
CA PRO A 242 -0.41 -1.88 3.88
C PRO A 242 0.31 -0.53 3.95
N ASP A 243 -0.41 0.59 3.80
CA ASP A 243 0.16 1.93 3.81
C ASP A 243 0.31 2.52 5.22
N TYR A 244 -0.28 1.92 6.25
CA TYR A 244 -0.18 2.42 7.63
C TYR A 244 0.39 1.38 8.61
N PHE A 245 0.48 0.11 8.21
CA PHE A 245 0.92 -1.01 9.04
C PHE A 245 2.21 -0.71 9.83
N ASP A 246 3.24 -0.18 9.16
CA ASP A 246 4.56 -0.01 9.76
C ASP A 246 4.58 1.04 10.88
N ARG A 247 3.68 2.05 10.83
CA ARG A 247 3.51 3.04 11.91
C ARG A 247 3.12 2.40 13.24
N TYR A 248 2.31 1.34 13.19
CA TYR A 248 1.88 0.59 14.39
C TYR A 248 2.97 -0.34 14.95
N VAL A 249 3.94 -0.74 14.13
CA VAL A 249 5.02 -1.65 14.52
C VAL A 249 6.25 -0.88 15.00
N VAL A 250 6.55 0.25 14.38
CA VAL A 250 7.74 1.08 14.69
C VAL A 250 7.44 2.16 15.74
N PHE A 251 6.17 2.44 16.03
CA PHE A 251 5.69 3.47 17.00
C PHE A 251 6.02 4.92 16.63
N THR A 252 6.30 5.16 15.36
CA THR A 252 6.49 6.49 14.77
C THR A 252 6.22 6.40 13.27
N VAL A 253 6.15 7.54 12.60
CA VAL A 253 6.14 7.58 11.14
C VAL A 253 7.54 7.22 10.64
N PRO A 254 7.71 6.13 9.86
CA PRO A 254 9.01 5.74 9.31
C PRO A 254 9.65 6.86 8.49
N ALA A 255 10.98 6.87 8.41
CA ALA A 255 11.71 7.89 7.63
C ALA A 255 11.49 7.75 6.12
N ASP A 256 11.01 6.60 5.65
CA ASP A 256 10.57 6.34 4.28
C ASP A 256 9.09 6.67 4.01
N ASP A 257 8.38 7.16 5.03
CA ASP A 257 6.97 7.55 5.00
C ASP A 257 6.81 9.07 5.14
N LEU A 258 5.67 9.58 4.69
CA LEU A 258 5.31 10.99 4.75
C LEU A 258 4.20 11.21 5.79
N PRO A 259 4.44 11.98 6.88
CA PRO A 259 3.41 12.30 7.88
C PRO A 259 2.14 12.89 7.28
N GLU A 260 1.00 12.74 7.95
CA GLU A 260 -0.30 13.20 7.44
C GLU A 260 -0.34 14.72 7.25
N ALA A 261 0.22 15.47 8.20
CA ALA A 261 0.31 16.93 8.10
C ALA A 261 1.19 17.38 6.92
N ALA A 262 2.32 16.68 6.71
CA ALA A 262 3.24 16.95 5.61
C ALA A 262 2.59 16.67 4.25
N PHE A 263 1.87 15.55 4.13
CA PHE A 263 1.12 15.21 2.92
C PHE A 263 0.03 16.23 2.59
N ALA A 264 -0.76 16.66 3.58
CA ALA A 264 -1.77 17.69 3.37
C ALA A 264 -1.17 19.03 2.94
N GLN A 265 -0.05 19.45 3.56
CA GLN A 265 0.67 20.65 3.18
C GLN A 265 1.27 20.55 1.77
N ALA A 266 1.80 19.38 1.39
CA ALA A 266 2.34 19.14 0.06
C ALA A 266 1.27 19.29 -1.02
N LEU A 267 0.08 18.73 -0.80
CA LEU A 267 -1.05 18.90 -1.72
C LEU A 267 -1.47 20.38 -1.86
N ALA A 268 -1.53 21.11 -0.75
CA ALA A 268 -1.83 22.54 -0.76
C ALA A 268 -0.76 23.36 -1.50
N GLN A 269 0.53 23.05 -1.32
CA GLN A 269 1.64 23.70 -2.02
C GLN A 269 1.60 23.42 -3.53
N LEU A 270 1.32 22.18 -3.93
CA LEU A 270 1.13 21.81 -5.34
C LEU A 270 -0.04 22.58 -5.95
N ALA A 271 -1.18 22.65 -5.25
CA ALA A 271 -2.37 23.36 -5.72
C ALA A 271 -2.12 24.87 -5.90
N ALA A 272 -1.32 25.48 -5.02
CA ALA A 272 -0.98 26.89 -5.10
C ALA A 272 0.07 27.22 -6.18
N GLY A 273 0.75 26.21 -6.74
CA GLY A 273 1.90 26.40 -7.65
C GLY A 273 3.11 27.06 -6.99
N THR A 274 3.06 27.27 -5.67
CA THR A 274 4.16 27.76 -4.86
C THR A 274 5.00 26.55 -4.49
N GLY A 275 6.17 26.39 -5.12
CA GLY A 275 7.13 25.38 -4.70
C GLY A 275 7.37 25.44 -3.19
N GLY A 276 7.71 24.30 -2.58
CA GLY A 276 7.91 24.22 -1.15
C GLY A 276 8.54 22.89 -0.74
N ASP A 277 9.03 22.85 0.49
CA ASP A 277 9.76 21.69 1.01
C ASP A 277 8.88 20.44 1.05
N GLN A 278 7.60 20.58 1.42
CA GLN A 278 6.67 19.45 1.52
C GLN A 278 6.23 18.94 0.16
N ALA A 279 5.98 19.83 -0.81
CA ALA A 279 5.75 19.43 -2.19
C ALA A 279 6.97 18.71 -2.77
N THR A 280 8.18 19.23 -2.53
CA THR A 280 9.43 18.60 -2.99
C THR A 280 9.60 17.20 -2.40
N GLU A 281 9.36 17.06 -1.10
CA GLU A 281 9.40 15.77 -0.41
C GLU A 281 8.35 14.80 -0.99
N LEU A 282 7.11 15.25 -1.21
CA LEU A 282 6.07 14.43 -1.85
C LEU A 282 6.51 13.93 -3.24
N LEU A 283 7.18 14.76 -4.04
CA LEU A 283 7.69 14.36 -5.35
C LEU A 283 8.85 13.35 -5.25
N VAL A 284 9.72 13.47 -4.25
CA VAL A 284 10.72 12.43 -3.94
C VAL A 284 10.03 11.11 -3.62
N ARG A 285 9.04 11.12 -2.71
CA ARG A 285 8.27 9.91 -2.37
C ARG A 285 7.45 9.36 -3.52
N LEU A 286 6.94 10.20 -4.41
CA LEU A 286 6.23 9.77 -5.61
C LEU A 286 7.14 8.94 -6.52
N ARG A 287 8.44 9.26 -6.59
CA ARG A 287 9.42 8.49 -7.38
C ARG A 287 9.82 7.18 -6.68
N GLU A 288 10.02 7.21 -5.36
CA GLU A 288 10.51 6.07 -4.58
C GLU A 288 9.42 5.07 -4.18
N ASP A 289 8.20 5.55 -3.91
CA ASP A 289 7.04 4.77 -3.47
C ASP A 289 5.76 5.24 -4.18
N THR A 290 5.81 5.19 -5.52
CA THR A 290 4.74 5.62 -6.44
C THR A 290 3.39 5.01 -6.08
N HIS A 291 3.37 3.73 -5.71
CA HIS A 291 2.15 2.99 -5.42
C HIS A 291 1.43 3.56 -4.20
N ARG A 292 2.15 3.77 -3.10
CA ARG A 292 1.59 4.32 -1.87
C ARG A 292 1.15 5.77 -2.03
N ILE A 293 1.97 6.62 -2.66
CA ILE A 293 1.61 8.03 -2.84
C ILE A 293 0.35 8.16 -3.70
N ILE A 294 0.25 7.42 -4.81
CA ILE A 294 -0.97 7.44 -5.63
C ILE A 294 -2.17 6.92 -4.85
N ARG A 295 -2.04 5.84 -4.05
CA ARG A 295 -3.15 5.36 -3.19
C ARG A 295 -3.60 6.43 -2.20
N ARG A 296 -2.68 7.19 -1.60
CA ARG A 296 -3.02 8.28 -0.67
C ARG A 296 -3.69 9.46 -1.35
N ILE A 297 -3.25 9.85 -2.54
CA ILE A 297 -3.90 10.93 -3.32
C ILE A 297 -5.32 10.50 -3.76
N ASP A 298 -5.45 9.28 -4.28
CA ASP A 298 -6.74 8.71 -4.68
C ASP A 298 -7.69 8.62 -3.48
N GLN A 299 -7.17 8.27 -2.30
CA GLN A 299 -7.95 8.26 -1.06
C GLN A 299 -8.39 9.66 -0.62
N ALA A 300 -7.50 10.66 -0.68
CA ALA A 300 -7.84 12.04 -0.34
C ALA A 300 -8.92 12.60 -1.28
N ARG A 301 -8.82 12.30 -2.58
CA ARG A 301 -9.83 12.61 -3.60
C ARG A 301 -11.18 11.98 -3.25
N ASP A 302 -11.18 10.69 -2.93
CA ASP A 302 -12.36 9.90 -2.52
C ASP A 302 -13.05 10.43 -1.24
N ASP A 303 -12.30 11.14 -0.40
CA ASP A 303 -12.78 11.76 0.83
C ASP A 303 -13.22 13.23 0.62
N GLY A 304 -13.19 13.71 -0.62
CA GLY A 304 -13.62 15.06 -1.00
C GLY A 304 -12.60 16.15 -0.67
N VAL A 305 -11.34 15.78 -0.41
CA VAL A 305 -10.25 16.76 -0.31
C VAL A 305 -9.98 17.32 -1.70
N ASP A 306 -9.88 18.65 -1.80
CA ASP A 306 -9.52 19.32 -3.05
C ASP A 306 -8.06 19.01 -3.41
N VAL A 307 -7.89 17.91 -4.13
CA VAL A 307 -6.65 17.59 -4.83
C VAL A 307 -6.71 18.34 -6.15
N SER A 308 -5.91 19.41 -6.30
CA SER A 308 -5.82 20.13 -7.56
C SER A 308 -5.39 19.17 -8.69
N ALA A 309 -6.37 18.62 -9.41
CA ALA A 309 -6.14 17.50 -10.32
C ALA A 309 -5.17 17.89 -11.44
N ALA A 310 -5.24 19.13 -11.91
CA ALA A 310 -4.29 19.69 -12.86
C ALA A 310 -2.85 19.74 -12.31
N ALA A 311 -2.66 20.18 -11.06
CA ALA A 311 -1.33 20.22 -10.45
C ALA A 311 -0.75 18.82 -10.21
N VAL A 312 -1.59 17.87 -9.78
CA VAL A 312 -1.17 16.47 -9.60
C VAL A 312 -0.83 15.83 -10.95
N LEU A 313 -1.61 16.08 -12.00
CA LEU A 313 -1.32 15.60 -13.35
C LEU A 313 0.03 16.12 -13.86
N GLN A 314 0.30 17.41 -13.69
CA GLN A 314 1.58 18.01 -14.06
C GLN A 314 2.73 17.38 -13.26
N ALA A 315 2.59 17.25 -11.93
CA ALA A 315 3.59 16.62 -11.08
C ALA A 315 3.89 15.16 -11.47
N LEU A 316 2.86 14.38 -11.82
CA LEU A 316 3.03 13.02 -12.33
C LEU A 316 3.79 13.01 -13.66
N ALA A 317 3.47 13.93 -14.56
CA ALA A 317 4.10 14.02 -15.88
C ALA A 317 5.57 14.45 -15.81
N ASP A 318 5.89 15.44 -14.99
CA ASP A 318 7.26 15.93 -14.77
C ASP A 318 8.19 14.85 -14.18
N ASN A 319 7.64 13.90 -13.41
CA ASN A 319 8.39 12.84 -12.75
C ASN A 319 8.29 11.47 -13.44
N TYR A 320 7.48 11.33 -14.50
CA TYR A 320 7.16 10.04 -15.12
C TYR A 320 8.40 9.27 -15.61
N GLY A 321 9.39 9.97 -16.18
CA GLY A 321 10.64 9.36 -16.63
C GLY A 321 11.67 9.06 -15.52
N GLN A 322 11.34 9.32 -14.25
CA GLN A 322 12.26 9.23 -13.11
C GLN A 322 11.71 8.34 -11.99
N LEU A 323 10.68 7.54 -12.26
CA LEU A 323 10.09 6.65 -11.26
C LEU A 323 11.05 5.49 -10.97
N THR A 324 11.36 5.27 -9.69
CA THR A 324 12.30 4.24 -9.23
C THR A 324 11.66 3.22 -8.30
N ALA A 325 10.37 3.35 -8.00
CA ALA A 325 9.65 2.46 -7.11
C ALA A 325 9.68 1.01 -7.61
N HIS A 326 9.87 0.08 -6.68
CA HIS A 326 9.89 -1.33 -7.01
C HIS A 326 8.51 -1.80 -7.51
N PRO A 327 8.47 -2.61 -8.59
CA PRO A 327 7.21 -3.18 -9.05
C PRO A 327 6.51 -4.01 -7.96
N GLU A 328 5.22 -3.76 -7.77
CA GLU A 328 4.35 -4.60 -6.94
C GLU A 328 3.85 -5.82 -7.73
N ALA A 329 3.19 -6.77 -7.05
CA ALA A 329 2.53 -7.91 -7.69
C ALA A 329 3.45 -8.80 -8.56
N MET A 330 4.66 -9.13 -8.08
CA MET A 330 5.69 -9.87 -8.86
C MET A 330 6.02 -9.23 -10.21
N GLY A 331 6.07 -7.90 -10.29
CA GLY A 331 6.37 -7.20 -11.54
C GLY A 331 5.16 -6.86 -12.41
N LEU A 332 3.97 -7.37 -12.08
CA LEU A 332 2.76 -7.13 -12.88
C LEU A 332 2.24 -5.69 -12.76
N LEU A 333 2.54 -5.03 -11.65
CA LEU A 333 2.14 -3.65 -11.37
C LEU A 333 3.40 -2.80 -11.15
N GLY A 334 4.02 -2.36 -12.24
CA GLY A 334 5.08 -1.36 -12.19
C GLY A 334 4.56 0.06 -11.89
N PRO A 335 5.45 0.98 -11.47
CA PRO A 335 5.08 2.36 -11.17
C PRO A 335 4.48 3.09 -12.38
N ASP A 336 5.05 2.91 -13.57
CA ASP A 336 4.52 3.50 -14.81
C ASP A 336 3.08 3.06 -15.08
N ARG A 337 2.81 1.76 -14.89
CA ARG A 337 1.47 1.21 -15.06
C ARG A 337 0.52 1.85 -14.06
N ARG A 338 0.89 1.98 -12.79
CA ARG A 338 0.04 2.64 -11.79
C ARG A 338 -0.31 4.07 -12.20
N VAL A 339 0.67 4.86 -12.65
CA VAL A 339 0.45 6.24 -13.11
C VAL A 339 -0.49 6.29 -14.32
N ARG A 340 -0.28 5.42 -15.33
CA ARG A 340 -1.12 5.36 -16.55
C ARG A 340 -2.59 5.02 -16.29
N PHE A 341 -2.91 4.33 -15.19
CA PHE A 341 -4.29 4.05 -14.81
C PHE A 341 -4.90 5.17 -13.95
N PHE A 342 -4.08 5.91 -13.22
CA PHE A 342 -4.53 6.97 -12.32
C PHE A 342 -4.74 8.32 -13.02
N ALA A 343 -3.83 8.72 -13.89
CA ALA A 343 -3.88 10.01 -14.59
C ALA A 343 -5.20 10.24 -15.38
N PRO A 344 -5.77 9.27 -16.12
CA PRO A 344 -7.04 9.48 -16.82
C PRO A 344 -8.19 9.80 -15.87
N ALA A 345 -8.21 9.19 -14.67
CA ALA A 345 -9.25 9.46 -13.68
C ALA A 345 -9.18 10.91 -13.18
N LEU A 346 -7.97 11.43 -12.94
CA LEU A 346 -7.77 12.84 -12.57
C LEU A 346 -8.14 13.80 -13.71
N LEU A 347 -7.82 13.47 -14.95
CA LEU A 347 -8.18 14.30 -16.10
C LEU A 347 -9.70 14.43 -16.24
N LEU A 348 -10.43 13.36 -15.97
CA LEU A 348 -11.89 13.35 -16.05
C LEU A 348 -12.58 14.11 -14.90
N ASP A 349 -11.90 14.34 -13.77
CA ASP A 349 -12.40 15.19 -12.68
C ASP A 349 -12.41 16.68 -13.04
N LEU A 350 -11.51 17.09 -13.94
CA LEU A 350 -11.46 18.46 -14.42
C LEU A 350 -12.68 18.77 -15.29
N SER A 351 -13.13 20.03 -15.22
CA SER A 351 -14.16 20.51 -16.13
C SER A 351 -13.65 20.48 -17.59
N PRO A 352 -14.50 20.23 -18.59
CA PRO A 352 -14.08 20.06 -19.98
C PRO A 352 -13.21 21.21 -20.54
N ASP A 353 -13.44 22.44 -20.08
CA ASP A 353 -12.68 23.65 -20.41
C ASP A 353 -11.25 23.68 -19.83
N GLN A 354 -11.00 22.98 -18.72
CA GLN A 354 -9.68 22.91 -18.09
C GLN A 354 -8.80 21.78 -18.64
N ARG A 355 -9.40 20.74 -19.22
CA ARG A 355 -8.70 19.54 -19.71
C ARG A 355 -7.62 19.83 -20.76
N PRO A 356 -7.85 20.66 -21.80
CA PRO A 356 -6.83 20.93 -22.82
C PRO A 356 -5.58 21.58 -22.23
N ALA A 357 -5.77 22.55 -21.34
CA ALA A 357 -4.67 23.24 -20.66
C ALA A 357 -3.87 22.29 -19.75
N ALA A 358 -4.56 21.39 -19.03
CA ALA A 358 -3.91 20.40 -18.18
C ALA A 358 -3.08 19.39 -19.00
N VAL A 359 -3.62 18.88 -20.12
CA VAL A 359 -2.89 17.97 -21.02
C VAL A 359 -1.66 18.66 -21.62
N ALA A 360 -1.79 19.92 -22.04
CA ALA A 360 -0.66 20.69 -22.56
C ALA A 360 0.42 20.93 -21.48
N ALA A 361 0.03 21.16 -20.23
CA ALA A 361 0.94 21.33 -19.10
C ALA A 361 1.68 20.04 -18.72
N MET A 362 1.08 18.87 -18.92
CA MET A 362 1.76 17.58 -18.74
C MET A 362 2.87 17.35 -19.78
N ALA A 363 2.73 17.91 -20.97
CA ALA A 363 3.65 17.69 -22.09
C ALA A 363 4.85 18.64 -22.11
N THR A 364 5.23 19.22 -20.96
CA THR A 364 6.42 20.06 -20.77
C THR A 364 7.73 19.29 -20.95
N THR A 365 7.75 18.01 -20.57
CA THR A 365 8.90 17.11 -20.73
C THR A 365 8.59 16.01 -21.75
N PRO A 366 9.60 15.42 -22.42
CA PRO A 366 9.38 14.31 -23.34
C PRO A 366 8.67 13.10 -22.69
N ALA A 367 9.03 12.74 -21.46
CA ALA A 367 8.37 11.66 -20.71
C ALA A 367 6.93 12.04 -20.33
N GLY A 368 6.72 13.29 -19.89
CA GLY A 368 5.40 13.84 -19.58
C GLY A 368 4.48 13.87 -20.80
N ALA A 369 5.00 14.18 -22.00
CA ALA A 369 4.24 14.15 -23.24
C ALA A 369 3.75 12.74 -23.58
N VAL A 370 4.59 11.71 -23.35
CA VAL A 370 4.17 10.31 -23.49
C VAL A 370 3.03 9.96 -22.51
N LEU A 371 3.14 10.38 -21.25
CA LEU A 371 2.06 10.18 -20.28
C LEU A 371 0.79 10.94 -20.67
N ALA A 372 0.92 12.19 -21.13
CA ALA A 372 -0.18 13.04 -21.55
C ALA A 372 -0.97 12.40 -22.71
N THR A 373 -0.27 11.87 -23.73
CA THR A 373 -0.91 11.16 -24.85
C THR A 373 -1.68 9.94 -24.37
N ARG A 374 -1.04 9.08 -23.56
CA ARG A 374 -1.70 7.88 -23.02
C ARG A 374 -2.91 8.24 -22.15
N THR A 375 -2.80 9.33 -21.39
CA THR A 375 -3.87 9.84 -20.53
C THR A 375 -5.06 10.32 -21.35
N LEU A 376 -4.81 11.15 -22.37
CA LEU A 376 -5.85 11.66 -23.28
C LEU A 376 -6.52 10.51 -24.04
N HIS A 377 -5.72 9.65 -24.67
CA HIS A 377 -6.21 8.51 -25.45
C HIS A 377 -7.13 7.62 -24.61
N ARG A 378 -6.73 7.29 -23.38
CA ARG A 378 -7.53 6.45 -22.49
C ARG A 378 -8.78 7.14 -21.95
N ALA A 379 -8.73 8.45 -21.73
CA ALA A 379 -9.90 9.22 -21.34
C ALA A 379 -10.93 9.31 -22.47
N THR A 380 -10.50 9.29 -23.74
CA THR A 380 -11.38 9.36 -24.92
C THR A 380 -11.79 7.99 -25.47
N ASN A 381 -11.06 6.92 -25.13
CA ASN A 381 -11.32 5.54 -25.55
C ASN A 381 -11.32 4.60 -24.32
N PRO A 382 -12.37 4.62 -23.47
CA PRO A 382 -12.40 3.84 -22.23
C PRO A 382 -12.58 2.32 -22.44
N ASP A 383 -13.23 1.91 -23.53
CA ASP A 383 -13.63 0.51 -23.79
C ASP A 383 -12.61 -0.29 -24.63
N ASP A 384 -11.61 0.37 -25.21
CA ASP A 384 -10.68 -0.27 -26.14
C ASP A 384 -9.25 0.22 -25.91
N THR A 385 -8.41 -0.68 -25.36
CA THR A 385 -6.98 -0.40 -25.17
C THR A 385 -6.14 -0.62 -26.43
N ALA A 386 -6.74 -1.13 -27.51
CA ALA A 386 -6.07 -1.51 -28.76
C ALA A 386 -6.54 -0.69 -29.97
N SER A 387 -7.73 -0.06 -29.93
CA SER A 387 -8.19 0.81 -31.02
C SER A 387 -7.30 2.02 -31.22
N GLU A 388 -6.81 2.19 -32.43
CA GLU A 388 -6.18 3.43 -32.90
C GLU A 388 -7.22 4.49 -33.32
N HIS A 389 -8.50 4.12 -33.35
CA HIS A 389 -9.58 5.01 -33.75
C HIS A 389 -10.02 5.90 -32.58
N VAL A 390 -10.25 7.18 -32.90
CA VAL A 390 -10.83 8.15 -31.97
C VAL A 390 -12.32 7.90 -31.84
N THR A 391 -12.79 7.55 -30.64
CA THR A 391 -14.22 7.33 -30.39
C THR A 391 -14.92 8.61 -29.90
N ALA A 392 -14.21 9.50 -29.19
CA ALA A 392 -14.78 10.74 -28.67
C ALA A 392 -14.66 11.93 -29.65
N THR A 393 -15.81 12.46 -30.06
CA THR A 393 -15.94 13.65 -30.94
C THR A 393 -16.11 14.97 -30.17
N GLU A 394 -15.83 14.97 -28.86
CA GLU A 394 -15.98 16.15 -28.00
C GLU A 394 -14.95 17.24 -28.33
N GLU A 395 -15.39 18.50 -28.29
CA GLU A 395 -14.58 19.66 -28.70
C GLU A 395 -13.30 19.83 -27.87
N TRP A 396 -13.37 19.62 -26.55
CA TRP A 396 -12.20 19.70 -25.69
C TRP A 396 -11.14 18.65 -26.04
N ALA A 397 -11.55 17.46 -26.49
CA ALA A 397 -10.64 16.38 -26.86
C ALA A 397 -9.86 16.74 -28.13
N ALA A 398 -10.51 17.43 -29.08
CA ALA A 398 -9.83 17.96 -30.27
C ALA A 398 -8.81 19.04 -29.89
N GLN A 399 -9.19 20.02 -29.05
CA GLN A 399 -8.28 21.07 -28.58
C GLN A 399 -7.08 20.49 -27.81
N ALA A 400 -7.31 19.48 -26.97
CA ALA A 400 -6.25 18.78 -26.23
C ALA A 400 -5.29 18.03 -27.18
N ARG A 401 -5.83 17.39 -28.24
CA ARG A 401 -5.01 16.73 -29.27
C ARG A 401 -4.14 17.73 -30.02
N ASP A 402 -4.70 18.87 -30.45
CA ASP A 402 -3.96 19.89 -31.17
C ASP A 402 -2.80 20.46 -30.33
N ALA A 403 -3.08 20.80 -29.07
CA ALA A 403 -2.07 21.30 -28.14
C ALA A 403 -0.97 20.27 -27.88
N LEU A 404 -1.33 18.99 -27.76
CA LEU A 404 -0.39 17.90 -27.53
C LEU A 404 0.46 17.61 -28.77
N THR A 405 -0.14 17.59 -29.96
CA THR A 405 0.57 17.44 -31.24
C THR A 405 1.64 18.52 -31.41
N ALA A 406 1.33 19.78 -31.07
CA ALA A 406 2.31 20.86 -31.10
C ALA A 406 3.50 20.58 -30.16
N ARG A 407 3.24 20.11 -28.93
CA ARG A 407 4.30 19.75 -27.96
C ARG A 407 5.14 18.54 -28.41
N LEU A 408 4.51 17.52 -29.00
CA LEU A 408 5.23 16.37 -29.55
C LEU A 408 6.18 16.79 -30.67
N ALA A 409 5.72 17.69 -31.56
CA ALA A 409 6.55 18.25 -32.62
C ALA A 409 7.74 19.05 -32.08
N GLU A 410 7.52 19.87 -31.04
CA GLU A 410 8.59 20.62 -30.35
C GLU A 410 9.67 19.69 -29.77
N HIS A 411 9.27 18.61 -29.08
CA HIS A 411 10.21 17.64 -28.49
C HIS A 411 10.97 16.83 -29.54
N LEU A 412 10.38 16.59 -30.71
CA LEU A 412 11.00 15.85 -31.80
C LEU A 412 11.85 16.73 -32.74
N ALA A 413 11.72 18.06 -32.69
CA ALA A 413 12.48 18.96 -33.55
C ALA A 413 14.01 18.73 -33.49
N PRO A 414 14.65 18.53 -32.32
CA PRO A 414 16.10 18.24 -32.24
C PRO A 414 16.51 16.89 -32.82
N ALA A 415 15.57 15.95 -33.00
CA ALA A 415 15.85 14.64 -33.61
C ALA A 415 16.01 14.75 -35.13
N THR A 416 15.44 15.79 -35.74
CA THR A 416 15.37 15.95 -37.20
C THR A 416 16.72 16.26 -37.86
N GLU A 417 17.71 16.71 -37.08
CA GLU A 417 19.07 17.02 -37.55
C GLU A 417 19.98 15.79 -37.59
N ARG A 418 19.52 14.64 -37.08
CA ARG A 418 20.30 13.41 -36.93
C ARG A 418 19.73 12.30 -37.81
N PRO A 419 20.55 11.32 -38.24
CA PRO A 419 20.04 10.11 -38.90
C PRO A 419 19.12 9.31 -37.97
N ALA A 420 18.15 8.59 -38.55
CA ALA A 420 17.19 7.78 -37.79
C ALA A 420 17.84 6.73 -36.86
N THR A 421 19.05 6.25 -37.18
CA THR A 421 19.84 5.34 -36.34
C THR A 421 20.19 5.92 -34.96
N ASN A 422 20.19 7.23 -34.83
CA ASN A 422 20.57 7.94 -33.60
C ASN A 422 19.37 8.39 -32.77
N LEU A 423 18.16 7.94 -33.13
CA LEU A 423 16.99 8.13 -32.30
C LEU A 423 17.16 7.39 -30.97
N THR A 424 16.84 8.11 -29.90
CA THR A 424 16.72 7.60 -28.53
C THR A 424 15.41 6.84 -28.36
N GLU A 425 15.33 5.97 -27.36
CA GLU A 425 14.11 5.23 -27.05
C GLU A 425 12.92 6.16 -26.78
N GLN A 426 13.18 7.28 -26.10
CA GLN A 426 12.18 8.30 -25.79
C GLN A 426 11.66 9.02 -27.04
N GLU A 427 12.53 9.37 -27.99
CA GLU A 427 12.12 9.95 -29.28
C GLU A 427 11.27 8.94 -30.08
N CYS A 428 11.63 7.65 -30.05
CA CYS A 428 10.82 6.59 -30.66
C CYS A 428 9.43 6.46 -30.00
N GLU A 429 9.35 6.50 -28.67
CA GLU A 429 8.06 6.51 -27.97
C GLU A 429 7.22 7.73 -28.38
N LEU A 430 7.81 8.92 -28.50
CA LEU A 430 7.08 10.13 -28.94
C LEU A 430 6.50 10.00 -30.35
N ILE A 431 7.27 9.42 -31.29
CA ILE A 431 6.77 9.14 -32.65
C ILE A 431 5.56 8.21 -32.59
N TRP A 432 5.67 7.13 -31.80
CA TRP A 432 4.56 6.22 -31.57
C TRP A 432 3.36 6.92 -30.90
N MET A 433 3.57 7.89 -30.03
CA MET A 433 2.50 8.64 -29.38
C MET A 433 1.80 9.63 -30.32
N TRP A 434 2.52 10.24 -31.27
CA TRP A 434 1.92 11.18 -32.25
C TRP A 434 0.80 10.52 -33.07
N ARG A 435 0.91 9.21 -33.36
CA ARG A 435 -0.15 8.49 -34.09
C ARG A 435 -1.52 8.57 -33.39
N HIS A 436 -1.55 8.73 -32.07
CA HIS A 436 -2.80 8.81 -31.30
C HIS A 436 -3.42 10.20 -31.28
N THR A 437 -2.66 11.23 -31.68
CA THR A 437 -3.13 12.63 -31.66
C THR A 437 -3.47 13.14 -33.05
N ASP A 438 -2.58 12.92 -34.03
CA ASP A 438 -2.72 13.37 -35.42
C ASP A 438 -2.01 12.41 -36.40
N PRO A 439 -2.71 11.34 -36.86
CA PRO A 439 -2.18 10.37 -37.82
C PRO A 439 -1.71 10.99 -39.15
N ASP A 440 -2.45 11.97 -39.68
CA ASP A 440 -2.14 12.55 -40.99
C ASP A 440 -0.94 13.51 -40.92
N GLY A 441 -0.81 14.24 -39.80
CA GLY A 441 0.36 15.04 -39.49
C GLY A 441 1.63 14.21 -39.37
N ILE A 442 1.61 13.11 -38.60
CA ILE A 442 2.79 12.25 -38.45
C ILE A 442 3.18 11.58 -39.76
N ARG A 443 2.21 11.14 -40.60
CA ARG A 443 2.47 10.61 -41.94
C ARG A 443 3.21 11.62 -42.83
N THR A 444 2.74 12.87 -42.82
CA THR A 444 3.33 13.94 -43.60
C THR A 444 4.74 14.24 -43.11
N TRP A 445 4.93 14.33 -41.80
CA TRP A 445 6.23 14.56 -41.18
C TRP A 445 7.23 13.43 -41.47
N LEU A 446 6.84 12.15 -41.30
CA LEU A 446 7.68 10.99 -41.60
C LEU A 446 8.05 10.92 -43.08
N ARG A 447 7.11 11.23 -43.98
CA ARG A 447 7.38 11.27 -45.43
C ARG A 447 8.46 12.30 -45.77
N ASP A 448 8.35 13.50 -45.20
CA ASP A 448 9.34 14.57 -45.38
C ASP A 448 10.71 14.16 -44.81
N ARG A 449 10.75 13.55 -43.62
CA ARG A 449 12.01 13.05 -43.03
C ARG A 449 12.68 11.99 -43.91
N LEU A 450 11.91 11.05 -44.44
CA LEU A 450 12.42 10.02 -45.36
C LEU A 450 12.86 10.58 -46.72
N GLN A 451 12.38 11.76 -47.13
CA GLN A 451 12.89 12.47 -48.31
C GLN A 451 14.17 13.24 -48.00
N ASN A 452 14.34 13.66 -46.74
CA ASN A 452 15.44 14.50 -46.26
C ASN A 452 16.48 13.70 -45.44
N GLY A 453 16.85 12.51 -45.93
CA GLY A 453 18.02 11.77 -45.44
C GLY A 453 17.76 10.66 -44.40
N TRP A 454 16.53 10.46 -43.92
CA TRP A 454 16.21 9.27 -43.13
C TRP A 454 15.97 8.05 -44.03
N GLU A 455 16.47 6.91 -43.60
CA GLU A 455 16.24 5.61 -44.25
C GLU A 455 15.15 4.82 -43.51
N LEU A 456 14.29 4.14 -44.27
CA LEU A 456 13.13 3.45 -43.71
C LEU A 456 13.51 2.23 -42.86
N LEU A 457 14.44 1.39 -43.31
CA LEU A 457 14.83 0.18 -42.56
C LEU A 457 15.50 0.49 -41.21
N PRO A 458 16.48 1.41 -41.13
CA PRO A 458 17.02 1.85 -39.85
C PRO A 458 15.99 2.49 -38.92
N LEU A 459 15.02 3.22 -39.47
CA LEU A 459 13.92 3.80 -38.71
C LEU A 459 13.00 2.72 -38.12
N LEU A 460 12.57 1.75 -38.94
CA LEU A 460 11.75 0.62 -38.47
C LEU A 460 12.50 -0.21 -37.42
N ALA A 461 13.81 -0.40 -37.60
CA ALA A 461 14.67 -1.05 -36.61
C ALA A 461 14.70 -0.30 -35.27
N LYS A 462 14.46 1.01 -35.24
CA LYS A 462 14.35 1.77 -34.00
C LYS A 462 12.94 1.76 -33.41
N LEU A 463 11.91 1.89 -34.25
CA LEU A 463 10.52 1.93 -33.82
C LEU A 463 10.02 0.57 -33.31
N ILE A 464 10.44 -0.53 -33.94
CA ILE A 464 10.01 -1.89 -33.59
C ILE A 464 11.08 -2.49 -32.66
N THR A 465 10.87 -2.36 -31.33
CA THR A 465 11.80 -2.85 -30.31
C THR A 465 11.24 -4.03 -29.53
N PRO A 466 11.95 -5.19 -29.44
CA PRO A 466 11.45 -6.38 -28.75
C PRO A 466 11.14 -6.17 -27.26
N ALA A 467 11.82 -5.22 -26.61
CA ALA A 467 11.55 -4.85 -25.22
C ALA A 467 10.17 -4.19 -25.03
N GLN A 468 9.62 -3.57 -26.08
CA GLN A 468 8.32 -2.90 -26.06
C GLN A 468 7.18 -3.84 -26.49
N TYR A 469 7.47 -4.85 -27.31
CA TYR A 469 6.49 -5.80 -27.85
C TYR A 469 7.04 -7.24 -27.76
N PRO A 470 6.56 -8.06 -26.80
CA PRO A 470 6.95 -9.47 -26.75
C PRO A 470 6.45 -10.21 -27.99
N GLU A 471 7.12 -11.31 -28.36
CA GLU A 471 6.85 -12.08 -29.58
C GLU A 471 5.34 -12.31 -29.84
N PRO A 472 4.88 -12.13 -31.10
CA PRO A 472 5.65 -11.88 -32.32
C PRO A 472 6.19 -10.43 -32.46
N LEU A 473 7.27 -10.27 -33.24
CA LEU A 473 7.99 -8.99 -33.42
C LEU A 473 7.10 -7.87 -34.00
N ILE A 474 6.11 -8.24 -34.81
CA ILE A 474 4.99 -7.39 -35.23
C ILE A 474 3.74 -8.15 -34.79
N ASN A 475 3.03 -7.60 -33.82
CA ASN A 475 1.70 -8.05 -33.41
C ASN A 475 0.63 -7.16 -34.05
N ASP A 476 -0.65 -7.48 -33.86
CA ASP A 476 -1.77 -6.71 -34.44
C ASP A 476 -1.71 -5.21 -34.08
N ASP A 477 -1.33 -4.87 -32.85
CA ASP A 477 -1.20 -3.47 -32.39
C ASP A 477 -0.05 -2.73 -33.10
N THR A 478 1.10 -3.40 -33.27
CA THR A 478 2.25 -2.85 -34.00
C THR A 478 1.90 -2.69 -35.47
N TRP A 479 1.16 -3.65 -36.04
CA TRP A 479 0.75 -3.65 -37.43
C TRP A 479 -0.22 -2.52 -37.75
N ALA A 480 -1.23 -2.31 -36.89
CA ALA A 480 -2.15 -1.19 -36.98
C ALA A 480 -1.37 0.13 -36.91
N GLY A 481 -0.48 0.29 -35.93
CA GLY A 481 0.23 1.55 -35.77
C GLY A 481 1.25 1.85 -36.86
N LEU A 482 1.83 0.83 -37.51
CA LEU A 482 2.60 1.02 -38.74
C LEU A 482 1.72 1.52 -39.90
N ASP A 483 0.47 1.06 -40.00
CA ASP A 483 -0.50 1.60 -40.97
C ASP A 483 -0.83 3.08 -40.68
N ALA A 484 -1.05 3.40 -39.41
CA ALA A 484 -1.29 4.77 -38.98
C ALA A 484 -0.11 5.69 -39.32
N MET A 485 1.14 5.22 -39.23
CA MET A 485 2.33 6.03 -39.50
C MET A 485 2.75 6.10 -40.98
N PHE A 486 2.63 4.99 -41.74
CA PHE A 486 3.19 4.90 -43.08
C PHE A 486 2.19 4.54 -44.18
N THR A 487 1.01 4.02 -43.84
CA THR A 487 0.14 3.17 -44.67
C THR A 487 0.84 1.91 -45.19
N HIS A 488 0.16 0.76 -45.15
CA HIS A 488 0.75 -0.51 -45.59
C HIS A 488 1.23 -0.44 -47.05
N ASP A 489 0.42 0.13 -47.94
CA ASP A 489 0.78 0.25 -49.37
C ASP A 489 2.07 1.05 -49.59
N ALA A 490 2.23 2.19 -48.91
CA ALA A 490 3.42 3.02 -49.07
C ALA A 490 4.64 2.44 -48.34
N LEU A 491 4.43 1.71 -47.23
CA LEU A 491 5.46 0.92 -46.57
C LEU A 491 6.02 -0.15 -47.52
N TYR A 492 5.15 -0.97 -48.13
CA TYR A 492 5.56 -2.03 -49.07
C TYR A 492 6.19 -1.48 -50.35
N ALA A 493 5.64 -0.40 -50.93
CA ALA A 493 6.19 0.23 -52.13
C ALA A 493 7.63 0.75 -51.94
N ARG A 494 7.98 1.18 -50.72
CA ARG A 494 9.35 1.63 -50.38
C ARG A 494 10.29 0.47 -50.05
N LEU A 495 9.76 -0.69 -49.68
CA LEU A 495 10.52 -1.89 -49.32
C LEU A 495 10.57 -2.94 -50.43
N THR A 496 9.94 -2.72 -51.59
CA THR A 496 9.86 -3.67 -52.71
C THR A 496 11.22 -4.25 -53.11
N SER A 497 12.28 -3.42 -53.17
CA SER A 497 13.65 -3.86 -53.51
C SER A 497 14.28 -4.84 -52.51
N HIS A 498 13.84 -4.79 -51.24
CA HIS A 498 14.32 -5.66 -50.16
C HIS A 498 13.42 -6.88 -49.92
N LEU A 499 12.13 -6.78 -50.27
CA LEU A 499 11.14 -7.83 -50.03
C LEU A 499 11.04 -8.83 -51.20
N ASP A 500 11.15 -8.37 -52.45
CA ASP A 500 10.86 -9.17 -53.65
C ASP A 500 12.10 -9.71 -54.38
N ASN A 501 13.31 -9.25 -54.02
CA ASN A 501 14.54 -9.64 -54.72
C ASN A 501 15.44 -10.53 -53.85
N PRO A 502 15.57 -11.84 -54.15
CA PRO A 502 16.35 -12.78 -53.34
C PRO A 502 17.88 -12.55 -53.42
N ASP A 503 18.35 -11.77 -54.40
CA ASP A 503 19.77 -11.43 -54.59
C ASP A 503 20.19 -10.11 -53.92
N THR A 504 19.27 -9.39 -53.27
CA THR A 504 19.63 -8.20 -52.50
C THR A 504 20.42 -8.65 -51.26
N PRO A 505 21.65 -8.15 -51.02
CA PRO A 505 22.43 -8.54 -49.86
C PRO A 505 21.62 -8.29 -48.59
N GLN A 506 21.50 -9.32 -47.73
CA GLN A 506 20.84 -9.18 -46.44
C GLN A 506 21.45 -7.99 -45.69
N PRO A 507 20.63 -7.20 -44.97
CA PRO A 507 21.16 -6.11 -44.16
C PRO A 507 22.28 -6.64 -43.25
N ALA A 508 23.37 -5.90 -43.12
CA ALA A 508 24.46 -6.26 -42.20
C ALA A 508 23.99 -6.30 -40.72
N ASP A 509 22.85 -5.66 -40.44
CA ASP A 509 22.17 -5.65 -39.15
C ASP A 509 21.09 -6.74 -39.11
N GLN A 510 21.30 -7.77 -38.29
CA GLN A 510 20.38 -8.89 -38.08
C GLN A 510 18.96 -8.42 -37.76
N ARG A 511 18.81 -7.31 -37.04
CA ARG A 511 17.51 -6.77 -36.64
C ARG A 511 16.68 -6.30 -37.82
N GLN A 512 17.32 -5.70 -38.82
CA GLN A 512 16.65 -5.27 -40.05
C GLN A 512 16.20 -6.48 -40.87
N ALA A 513 16.98 -7.56 -40.86
CA ALA A 513 16.60 -8.82 -41.50
C ALA A 513 15.37 -9.46 -40.83
N ASP A 514 15.32 -9.48 -39.50
CA ASP A 514 14.20 -10.03 -38.72
C ASP A 514 12.89 -9.23 -38.98
N ILE A 515 12.98 -7.89 -39.04
CA ILE A 515 11.83 -7.02 -39.38
C ILE A 515 11.34 -7.28 -40.80
N LEU A 516 12.25 -7.38 -41.78
CA LEU A 516 11.88 -7.70 -43.16
C LEU A 516 11.17 -9.05 -43.24
N GLN A 517 11.62 -10.04 -42.47
CA GLN A 517 10.94 -11.34 -42.42
C GLN A 517 9.55 -11.24 -41.79
N ALA A 518 9.42 -10.56 -40.64
CA ALA A 518 8.13 -10.35 -39.99
C ALA A 518 7.12 -9.60 -40.91
N LEU A 519 7.59 -8.63 -41.70
CA LEU A 519 6.77 -7.94 -42.70
C LEU A 519 6.38 -8.86 -43.86
N ARG A 520 7.24 -9.78 -44.33
CA ARG A 520 6.85 -10.77 -45.33
C ARG A 520 5.72 -11.67 -44.84
N ASP A 521 5.79 -12.08 -43.58
CA ASP A 521 4.79 -12.95 -42.95
C ASP A 521 3.42 -12.25 -42.80
N HIS A 522 3.40 -10.92 -42.68
CA HIS A 522 2.19 -10.09 -42.61
C HIS A 522 1.67 -9.60 -43.98
N ARG A 523 2.37 -9.89 -45.09
CA ARG A 523 1.96 -9.41 -46.41
C ARG A 523 0.65 -10.09 -46.80
N PRO A 524 -0.43 -9.34 -47.06
CA PRO A 524 -1.68 -9.93 -47.51
C PRO A 524 -1.45 -10.65 -48.85
N ASP A 525 -1.89 -11.90 -48.93
CA ASP A 525 -1.79 -12.72 -50.13
C ASP A 525 -2.61 -12.05 -51.25
N PRO A 526 -2.04 -11.65 -52.40
CA PRO A 526 -2.77 -10.95 -53.45
C PRO A 526 -3.90 -11.77 -54.08
N HIS A 527 -4.10 -13.03 -53.65
CA HIS A 527 -5.15 -13.93 -54.08
C HIS A 527 -6.25 -14.22 -53.03
N GLN A 528 -6.22 -13.61 -51.84
CA GLN A 528 -7.33 -13.73 -50.89
C GLN A 528 -8.35 -12.60 -51.09
N THR A 529 -9.38 -12.89 -51.89
CA THR A 529 -10.66 -12.16 -51.83
C THR A 529 -11.21 -12.21 -50.41
N THR A 530 -11.59 -11.04 -49.89
CA THR A 530 -12.35 -10.82 -48.65
C THR A 530 -13.46 -11.88 -48.45
N PRO A 531 -13.58 -12.51 -47.27
CA PRO A 531 -14.81 -13.19 -46.92
C PRO A 531 -15.89 -12.13 -46.64
N ASP A 532 -17.06 -12.32 -47.22
CA ASP A 532 -18.26 -11.53 -47.00
C ASP A 532 -18.50 -11.19 -45.52
N THR A 533 -18.78 -9.91 -45.29
CA THR A 533 -19.43 -9.37 -44.10
C THR A 533 -20.61 -10.27 -43.68
N PRO A 534 -20.68 -10.81 -42.46
CA PRO A 534 -21.89 -11.47 -42.02
C PRO A 534 -22.98 -10.40 -41.83
N GLN A 535 -23.97 -10.44 -42.71
CA GLN A 535 -25.25 -9.75 -42.51
C GLN A 535 -25.78 -10.07 -41.11
N LYS A 536 -25.84 -9.04 -40.25
CA LYS A 536 -26.75 -9.04 -39.11
C LYS A 536 -28.16 -9.08 -39.67
N ASN A 537 -28.82 -10.24 -39.55
CA ASN A 537 -30.27 -10.34 -39.64
C ASN A 537 -30.89 -10.06 -38.24
N PRO A 538 -32.14 -9.56 -38.22
CA PRO A 538 -32.63 -8.54 -37.28
C PRO A 538 -32.75 -8.94 -35.82
#